data_AF-A0A1Y1WBN7-F1
#
_entry.id   AF-A0A1Y1WBN7-F1
#
_cell.length_a   1.000
_cell.length_b   1.000
_cell.length_c   1.000
_cell.angle_alpha   90.00
_cell.angle_beta   90.00
_cell.angle_gamma   90.00
#
_symmetry.space_group_name_H-M   'P 1'
#
loop_
_entity.id
_entity.type
_entity.pdbx_description
1 polymer ?
#
loop_
_entity_poly.entity_id
_entity_poly.type
_entity_poly.pdbx_seq_one_letter_code
_entity_poly.pdbx_strand_id
1 'polypeptide(L)'
;MAIVIGTNFGYCVMAAAAMCVQCFFEGTRVVAARKKYNVQYPDNGGGRYSDKLKDEDWVAFNNVKRVSDNYSEQIGMVLSVLILAGLYQPKLAASFGASYVVGRFLYSMGYRSKGPKGRMAGALLMTMSFLGLVLTAGYNSVTTTLLA
;
A
#
# COMPACT_ATOMS: atom_id res chain seq x y z
N MET A 1 -32.23 13.01 4.62
CA MET A 1 -31.40 12.60 5.77
C MET A 1 -29.94 12.87 5.38
N ALA A 2 -29.19 13.65 6.16
CA ALA A 2 -27.80 14.00 5.84
C ALA A 2 -26.84 13.08 6.64
N ILE A 3 -25.78 12.61 5.99
CA ILE A 3 -24.69 11.91 6.69
C ILE A 3 -23.81 12.97 7.35
N VAL A 4 -23.82 13.03 8.68
CA VAL A 4 -22.97 13.95 9.45
C VAL A 4 -21.69 13.21 9.81
N ILE A 5 -20.55 13.67 9.29
CA ILE A 5 -19.25 13.08 9.55
C ILE A 5 -18.63 13.76 10.77
N GLY A 6 -18.30 12.98 11.80
CA GLY A 6 -17.66 13.49 13.02
C GLY A 6 -16.21 13.96 12.79
N THR A 7 -15.74 14.89 13.61
CA THR A 7 -14.39 15.48 13.50
C THR A 7 -13.25 14.45 13.53
N ASN A 8 -13.43 13.35 14.26
CA ASN A 8 -12.45 12.26 14.33
C ASN A 8 -12.20 11.56 12.99
N PHE A 9 -13.10 11.68 12.01
CA PHE A 9 -12.89 11.11 10.68
C PHE A 9 -11.68 11.73 9.96
N GLY A 10 -11.25 12.93 10.37
CA GLY A 10 -10.01 13.54 9.88
C GLY A 10 -8.77 12.65 10.05
N TYR A 11 -8.73 11.78 11.07
CA TYR A 11 -7.63 10.82 11.23
C TYR A 11 -7.58 9.78 10.10
N CYS A 12 -8.73 9.32 9.63
CA CYS A 12 -8.82 8.41 8.49
C CYS A 12 -8.35 9.09 7.20
N VAL A 13 -8.70 10.36 7.01
CA VAL A 13 -8.27 11.17 5.86
C VAL A 13 -6.75 11.37 5.89
N MET A 14 -6.16 11.65 7.06
CA MET A 14 -4.70 11.76 7.18
C MET A 14 -3.99 10.44 6.84
N ALA A 15 -4.50 9.31 7.30
CA ALA A 15 -3.95 8.01 6.96
C ALA A 15 -4.08 7.72 5.45
N ALA A 16 -5.22 8.03 4.84
CA ALA A 16 -5.43 7.89 3.40
C ALA A 16 -4.47 8.78 2.59
N ALA A 17 -4.31 10.04 2.98
CA ALA A 17 -3.38 10.97 2.35
C ALA A 17 -1.93 10.47 2.43
N ALA A 18 -1.52 9.95 3.60
CA ALA A 18 -0.19 9.37 3.77
C ALA A 18 0.04 8.16 2.83
N MET A 19 -0.96 7.29 2.66
CA MET A 19 -0.87 6.17 1.70
C MET A 19 -0.72 6.67 0.26
N CYS A 20 -1.50 7.67 -0.16
CA CYS A 20 -1.41 8.24 -1.50
C CYS A 20 -0.02 8.84 -1.76
N VAL A 21 0.50 9.62 -0.82
CA VAL A 21 1.85 10.21 -0.88
C VAL A 21 2.91 9.10 -0.97
N GLN A 22 2.80 8.06 -0.13
CA GLN A 22 3.73 6.94 -0.14
C GLN A 22 3.70 6.18 -1.48
N CYS A 23 2.51 5.93 -2.05
CA CYS A 23 2.36 5.29 -3.35
C CYS A 23 2.95 6.11 -4.48
N PHE A 24 2.75 7.43 -4.46
CA PHE A 24 3.39 8.35 -5.41
C PHE A 24 4.91 8.24 -5.35
N PHE A 25 5.50 8.24 -4.15
CA PHE A 25 6.95 8.11 -3.98
C PHE A 25 7.48 6.76 -4.49
N GLU A 26 6.77 5.64 -4.33
CA GLU A 26 7.19 4.37 -4.95
C GLU A 26 7.21 4.46 -6.48
N GLY A 27 6.23 5.15 -7.09
CA GLY A 27 6.23 5.42 -8.52
C GLY A 27 7.45 6.24 -8.97
N THR A 28 7.83 7.29 -8.22
CA THR A 28 9.02 8.08 -8.53
C THR A 28 10.33 7.27 -8.44
N ARG A 29 10.39 6.27 -7.54
CA ARG A 29 11.54 5.36 -7.44
C ARG A 29 11.68 4.47 -8.66
N VAL A 30 10.57 4.03 -9.26
CA VAL A 30 10.58 3.31 -10.54
C VAL A 30 11.14 4.21 -11.64
N VAL A 31 10.73 5.48 -11.71
CA VAL A 31 11.27 6.43 -12.68
C VAL A 31 12.78 6.62 -12.50
N ALA A 32 13.25 6.75 -11.26
CA ALA A 32 14.68 6.84 -10.96
C ALA A 32 15.43 5.56 -11.37
N ALA A 33 14.87 4.37 -11.10
CA ALA A 33 15.46 3.10 -11.50
C ALA A 33 15.53 2.95 -13.02
N ARG A 34 14.48 3.35 -13.75
CA ARG A 34 14.48 3.36 -15.23
C ARG A 34 15.62 4.20 -15.79
N LYS A 35 15.84 5.40 -15.23
CA LYS A 35 16.95 6.27 -15.62
C LYS A 35 18.31 5.64 -15.31
N LYS A 36 18.46 5.05 -14.11
CA LYS A 36 19.71 4.41 -13.67
C LYS A 36 20.10 3.22 -14.55
N TYR A 37 19.14 2.38 -14.91
CA TYR A 37 19.38 1.14 -15.66
C TYR A 37 19.11 1.28 -17.17
N ASN A 38 18.82 2.48 -17.66
CA ASN A 38 18.48 2.76 -19.06
C ASN A 38 17.34 1.86 -19.62
N VAL A 39 16.33 1.59 -18.79
CA VAL A 39 15.16 0.77 -19.17
C VAL A 39 14.02 1.68 -19.63
N GLN A 40 13.87 1.81 -20.95
CA GLN A 40 12.84 2.66 -21.56
C GLN A 40 11.46 2.02 -21.54
N TYR A 41 10.43 2.85 -21.67
CA TYR A 41 9.06 2.38 -21.89
C TYR A 41 8.94 1.72 -23.28
N PRO A 42 8.05 0.73 -23.49
CA PRO A 42 7.07 0.18 -22.54
C PRO A 42 7.60 -0.99 -21.69
N ASP A 43 8.92 -1.18 -21.59
CA ASP A 43 9.49 -2.35 -20.90
C ASP A 43 9.09 -2.39 -19.42
N ASN A 44 8.61 -3.55 -18.97
CA ASN A 44 8.13 -3.78 -17.63
C ASN A 44 8.99 -4.76 -16.82
N GLY A 45 10.26 -4.94 -17.21
CA GLY A 45 11.20 -5.78 -16.47
C GLY A 45 11.53 -7.12 -17.13
N GLY A 46 10.99 -7.39 -18.30
CA GLY A 46 11.22 -8.61 -19.07
C GLY A 46 11.13 -8.38 -20.57
N GLY A 47 11.36 -7.13 -21.00
CA GLY A 47 11.41 -6.78 -22.41
C GLY A 47 12.84 -6.56 -22.91
N ARG A 48 12.93 -6.08 -24.16
CA ARG A 48 14.17 -5.90 -24.92
C ARG A 48 15.22 -5.00 -24.26
N TYR A 49 14.81 -4.10 -23.36
CA TYR A 49 15.73 -3.23 -22.65
C TYR A 49 16.25 -3.93 -21.39
N SER A 50 15.37 -4.61 -20.67
CA SER A 50 15.73 -5.41 -19.49
C SER A 50 16.60 -6.63 -19.84
N ASP A 51 16.45 -7.24 -21.02
CA ASP A 51 17.26 -8.38 -21.49
C ASP A 51 18.76 -8.04 -21.65
N LYS A 52 19.10 -6.76 -21.73
CA LYS A 52 20.49 -6.28 -21.86
C LYS A 52 21.17 -6.05 -20.51
N LEU A 53 20.41 -6.12 -19.42
CA LEU A 53 20.93 -5.92 -18.08
C LEU A 53 21.68 -7.16 -17.62
N LYS A 54 22.69 -6.96 -16.77
CA LYS A 54 23.26 -8.05 -15.98
C LYS A 54 22.20 -8.53 -14.99
N ASP A 55 22.25 -9.80 -14.62
CA ASP A 55 21.28 -10.42 -13.70
C ASP A 55 21.08 -9.60 -12.41
N GLU A 56 22.16 -9.08 -11.82
CA GLU A 56 22.09 -8.27 -10.60
C GLU A 56 21.30 -6.96 -10.80
N ASP A 57 21.55 -6.27 -11.92
CA ASP A 57 20.87 -5.02 -12.27
C ASP A 57 19.41 -5.27 -12.67
N TRP A 58 19.17 -6.38 -13.37
CA TRP A 58 17.83 -6.86 -13.72
C TRP A 58 17.01 -7.14 -12.46
N VAL A 59 17.57 -7.88 -11.50
CA VAL A 59 16.93 -8.17 -10.21
C VAL A 59 16.67 -6.87 -9.44
N ALA A 60 17.65 -5.96 -9.37
CA ALA A 60 17.50 -4.69 -8.66
C ALA A 60 16.39 -3.81 -9.26
N PHE A 61 16.34 -3.68 -10.58
CA PHE A 61 15.28 -2.95 -11.29
C PHE A 61 13.91 -3.58 -11.02
N ASN A 62 13.79 -4.90 -11.19
CA ASN A 62 12.53 -5.61 -11.01
C ASN A 62 12.02 -5.59 -9.57
N ASN A 63 12.92 -5.60 -8.58
CA ASN A 63 12.55 -5.46 -7.18
C ASN A 63 11.89 -4.09 -6.92
N VAL A 64 12.46 -2.99 -7.43
CA VAL A 64 11.86 -1.65 -7.30
C VAL A 64 10.51 -1.60 -8.01
N LYS A 65 10.43 -2.16 -9.22
CA LYS A 65 9.20 -2.20 -10.00
C LYS A 65 8.09 -2.98 -9.29
N ARG A 66 8.40 -4.17 -8.75
CA ARG A 66 7.44 -5.02 -8.06
C ARG A 66 6.88 -4.37 -6.81
N VAL A 67 7.68 -3.61 -6.06
CA VAL A 67 7.21 -2.85 -4.88
C VAL A 67 6.13 -1.84 -5.27
N SER A 68 6.36 -1.09 -6.35
CA SER A 68 5.41 -0.10 -6.86
C SER A 68 4.14 -0.77 -7.38
N ASP A 69 4.25 -1.80 -8.20
CA ASP A 69 3.09 -2.50 -8.76
C ASP A 69 2.24 -3.14 -7.66
N ASN A 70 2.90 -3.77 -6.69
CA ASN A 70 2.21 -4.34 -5.54
C ASN A 70 1.48 -3.29 -4.69
N TYR A 71 1.95 -2.04 -4.67
CA TYR A 71 1.21 -0.96 -4.03
C TYR A 71 -0.06 -0.65 -4.83
N SER A 72 0.10 -0.39 -6.13
CA SER A 72 -1.02 -0.02 -7.00
C SER A 72 -2.11 -1.09 -7.02
N GLU A 73 -1.74 -2.37 -6.97
CA GLU A 73 -2.66 -3.51 -6.85
C GLU A 73 -3.50 -3.47 -5.56
N GLN A 74 -2.96 -2.96 -4.46
CA GLN A 74 -3.60 -3.04 -3.12
C GLN A 74 -4.24 -1.75 -2.66
N ILE A 75 -3.71 -0.59 -3.07
CA ILE A 75 -4.09 0.70 -2.48
C ILE A 75 -5.58 1.00 -2.61
N GLY A 76 -6.20 0.62 -3.74
CA GLY A 76 -7.63 0.79 -3.95
C GLY A 76 -8.48 0.04 -2.91
N MET A 77 -8.15 -1.23 -2.65
CA MET A 77 -8.85 -2.04 -1.64
C MET A 77 -8.67 -1.46 -0.23
N VAL A 78 -7.45 -1.10 0.14
CA VAL A 78 -7.13 -0.63 1.49
C VAL A 78 -7.74 0.73 1.77
N LEU A 79 -7.68 1.68 0.83
CA LEU A 79 -8.32 2.98 0.95
C LEU A 79 -9.83 2.85 1.10
N SER A 80 -10.45 1.99 0.28
CA SER A 80 -11.90 1.78 0.32
C SER A 80 -12.34 1.27 1.70
N VAL A 81 -11.66 0.24 2.20
CA VAL A 81 -12.00 -0.37 3.49
C VAL A 81 -11.63 0.53 4.68
N LEU A 82 -10.57 1.34 4.59
CA LEU A 82 -10.20 2.34 5.59
C LEU A 82 -11.31 3.37 5.79
N ILE A 83 -11.83 3.90 4.69
CA ILE A 83 -12.91 4.90 4.72
C ILE A 83 -14.19 4.28 5.28
N LEU A 84 -14.58 3.10 4.80
CA LEU A 84 -15.78 2.39 5.29
C LEU A 84 -15.69 2.05 6.77
N ALA A 85 -14.56 1.49 7.23
CA ALA A 85 -14.33 1.23 8.66
C ALA A 85 -14.35 2.53 9.47
N GLY A 86 -13.81 3.62 8.91
CA GLY A 86 -13.74 4.93 9.55
C GLY A 86 -15.10 5.60 9.77
N LEU A 87 -16.10 5.27 8.97
CA LEU A 87 -17.47 5.75 9.17
C LEU A 87 -18.09 5.22 10.47
N TYR A 88 -17.72 4.00 10.88
CA TYR A 88 -18.19 3.38 12.12
C TYR A 88 -17.24 3.68 13.30
N GLN A 89 -15.94 3.46 13.11
CA GLN A 89 -14.92 3.53 14.16
C GLN A 89 -13.68 4.30 13.69
N PRO A 90 -13.74 5.65 13.62
CA PRO A 90 -12.72 6.47 12.96
C PRO A 90 -11.32 6.33 13.58
N LYS A 91 -11.20 6.33 14.91
CA LYS A 91 -9.90 6.24 15.59
C LYS A 91 -9.24 4.87 15.37
N LEU A 92 -10.02 3.80 15.48
CA LEU A 92 -9.52 2.43 15.29
C LEU A 92 -9.10 2.20 13.84
N ALA A 93 -9.94 2.62 12.89
CA ALA A 93 -9.62 2.53 11.46
C ALA A 93 -8.35 3.33 11.13
N ALA A 94 -8.20 4.54 11.66
CA ALA A 94 -6.99 5.34 11.45
C ALA A 94 -5.73 4.66 12.03
N SER A 95 -5.81 4.01 13.20
CA SER A 95 -4.68 3.26 13.76
C SER A 95 -4.22 2.11 12.86
N PHE A 96 -5.16 1.35 12.28
CA PHE A 96 -4.82 0.33 11.30
C PHE A 96 -4.29 0.93 9.99
N GLY A 97 -4.84 2.06 9.54
CA GLY A 97 -4.32 2.80 8.38
C GLY A 97 -2.87 3.26 8.58
N ALA A 98 -2.55 3.82 9.75
CA ALA A 98 -1.18 4.20 10.11
C ALA A 98 -0.24 2.99 10.16
N SER A 99 -0.71 1.88 10.76
CA SER A 99 0.04 0.62 10.81
C SER A 99 0.32 0.06 9.42
N TYR A 100 -0.62 0.19 8.49
CA TYR A 100 -0.43 -0.19 7.09
C TYR A 100 0.65 0.68 6.41
N VAL A 101 0.65 2.01 6.62
CA VAL A 101 1.69 2.91 6.08
C VAL A 101 3.09 2.52 6.57
N VAL A 102 3.22 2.19 7.86
CA VAL A 102 4.49 1.68 8.43
C VAL A 102 4.86 0.33 7.80
N GLY A 103 3.90 -0.58 7.67
CA GLY A 103 4.09 -1.87 7.00
C GLY A 103 4.57 -1.72 5.56
N ARG A 104 3.99 -0.79 4.79
CA ARG A 104 4.42 -0.45 3.42
C ARG A 104 5.84 0.08 3.38
N PHE A 105 6.24 0.91 4.35
CA PHE A 105 7.61 1.41 4.43
C PHE A 105 8.61 0.26 4.65
N LEU A 106 8.33 -0.60 5.63
CA LEU A 106 9.16 -1.78 5.93
C LEU A 106 9.19 -2.76 4.75
N TYR A 107 8.06 -2.98 4.09
CA TYR A 107 7.96 -3.82 2.89
C TYR A 107 8.86 -3.29 1.79
N SER A 108 8.72 -2.01 1.43
CA SER A 108 9.49 -1.36 0.37
C SER A 108 10.98 -1.36 0.65
N MET A 109 11.39 -1.03 1.87
CA MET A 109 12.79 -1.03 2.29
C MET A 109 13.39 -2.44 2.30
N GLY A 110 12.66 -3.41 2.84
CA GLY A 110 13.09 -4.81 2.89
C GLY A 110 13.24 -5.42 1.50
N TYR A 111 12.28 -5.18 0.60
CA TYR A 111 12.32 -5.67 -0.78
C TYR A 111 13.52 -5.10 -1.54
N ARG A 112 13.80 -3.79 -1.40
CA ARG A 112 14.93 -3.13 -2.07
C ARG A 112 16.30 -3.54 -1.54
N SER A 113 16.41 -3.90 -0.26
CA SER A 113 17.69 -4.26 0.38
C SER A 113 18.01 -5.75 0.33
N LYS A 114 17.01 -6.62 0.46
CA LYS A 114 17.18 -8.08 0.61
C LYS A 114 16.35 -8.89 -0.39
N GLY A 115 15.84 -8.23 -1.43
CA GLY A 115 15.00 -8.86 -2.45
C GLY A 115 13.67 -9.38 -1.90
N PRO A 116 13.03 -10.35 -2.59
CA PRO A 116 11.67 -10.80 -2.27
C PRO A 116 11.48 -11.34 -0.85
N LYS A 117 12.51 -11.91 -0.23
CA LYS A 117 12.45 -12.42 1.15
C LYS A 117 12.48 -11.31 2.20
N GLY A 118 13.06 -10.15 1.89
CA GLY A 118 13.14 -9.00 2.80
C GLY A 118 11.79 -8.36 3.13
N ARG A 119 10.75 -8.63 2.32
CA ARG A 119 9.42 -8.02 2.46
C ARG A 119 8.60 -8.55 3.63
N MET A 120 8.97 -9.68 4.22
CA MET A 120 8.09 -10.49 5.09
C MET A 120 7.54 -9.73 6.29
N ALA A 121 8.39 -8.98 7.01
CA ALA A 121 7.96 -8.21 8.16
C ALA A 121 6.93 -7.13 7.80
N GLY A 122 7.19 -6.39 6.72
CA GLY A 122 6.24 -5.39 6.21
C GLY A 122 4.95 -6.03 5.69
N ALA A 123 5.05 -7.16 4.99
CA ALA A 123 3.91 -7.90 4.46
C ALA A 123 2.99 -8.39 5.58
N LEU A 124 3.54 -8.93 6.67
CA LEU A 124 2.75 -9.35 7.83
C LEU A 124 1.99 -8.17 8.44
N LEU A 125 2.68 -7.05 8.69
CA LEU A 125 2.05 -5.87 9.28
C LEU A 125 0.95 -5.27 8.38
N MET A 126 1.20 -5.20 7.07
CA MET A 126 0.19 -4.78 6.09
C MET A 126 -1.04 -5.68 6.11
N THR A 127 -0.85 -7.00 6.07
CA THR A 127 -1.94 -7.98 6.06
C THR A 127 -2.77 -7.88 7.34
N MET A 128 -2.13 -7.81 8.51
CA MET A 128 -2.84 -7.69 9.78
C MET A 128 -3.61 -6.36 9.87
N SER A 129 -3.03 -5.27 9.36
CA SER A 129 -3.70 -3.97 9.31
C SER A 129 -4.93 -4.02 8.40
N PHE A 130 -4.79 -4.62 7.22
CA PHE A 130 -5.91 -4.76 6.27
C PHE A 130 -7.03 -5.65 6.83
N LEU A 131 -6.69 -6.80 7.42
CA LEU A 131 -7.67 -7.65 8.10
C LEU A 131 -8.37 -6.92 9.24
N GLY A 132 -7.64 -6.15 10.04
CA GLY A 132 -8.22 -5.32 11.11
C GLY A 132 -9.25 -4.32 10.56
N LEU A 133 -8.95 -3.66 9.43
CA LEU A 133 -9.90 -2.75 8.78
C LEU A 133 -11.13 -3.49 8.24
N VAL A 134 -10.94 -4.62 7.55
CA VAL A 134 -12.05 -5.44 7.01
C VAL A 134 -12.98 -5.92 8.13
N LEU A 135 -12.40 -6.47 9.21
CA LEU A 135 -13.16 -6.94 10.36
C LEU A 135 -13.89 -5.81 11.06
N THR A 136 -13.25 -4.64 11.20
CA THR A 136 -13.90 -3.45 11.77
C THR A 136 -15.10 -3.03 10.93
N ALA A 137 -14.93 -2.91 9.60
CA ALA A 137 -16.04 -2.53 8.72
C ALA A 137 -17.17 -3.57 8.71
N GLY A 138 -16.82 -4.85 8.57
CA GLY A 138 -17.78 -5.95 8.49
C GLY A 138 -18.57 -6.16 9.79
N TYR A 139 -17.89 -6.19 10.94
CA TYR A 139 -18.53 -6.36 12.24
C TYR A 139 -19.53 -5.23 12.52
N ASN A 140 -19.10 -3.96 12.38
CA ASN A 140 -19.99 -2.84 12.64
C ASN A 140 -21.17 -2.80 11.65
N SER A 141 -20.95 -3.10 10.37
CA SER A 141 -22.03 -3.17 9.38
C SER A 141 -23.09 -4.22 9.74
N VAL A 142 -22.68 -5.40 10.18
CA VAL A 142 -23.59 -6.47 10.61
C VAL A 142 -24.34 -6.05 11.86
N THR A 143 -23.65 -5.55 12.88
CA THR A 143 -24.27 -5.17 14.15
C THR A 143 -25.28 -4.03 13.98
N THR A 144 -24.96 -3.01 13.20
CA THR A 144 -25.87 -1.87 13.00
C THR A 144 -27.07 -2.20 12.10
N THR A 145 -26.97 -3.19 11.22
CA THR A 145 -28.05 -3.50 10.26
C THR A 145 -28.94 -4.65 10.70
N LEU A 146 -28.35 -5.70 11.27
CA LEU A 146 -29.06 -6.95 11.57
C LEU A 146 -29.39 -7.14 13.05
N LEU A 147 -28.74 -6.39 13.94
CA LEU A 147 -28.88 -6.52 15.40
C LEU A 147 -29.37 -5.24 16.09
N ALA A 148 -29.72 -4.21 15.33
CA ALA A 148 -30.31 -2.95 15.81
C ALA A 148 -31.84 -3.02 15.75
#